data_AF-A0A953JLT1-F1
#
_entry.id   AF-A0A953JLT1-F1
#
_cell.length_a   1.000
_cell.length_b   1.000
_cell.length_c   1.000
_cell.angle_alpha   90.00
_cell.angle_beta   90.00
_cell.angle_gamma   90.00
#
_symmetry.space_group_name_H-M   'P 1'
#
loop_
_entity.id
_entity.type
_entity.pdbx_description
1 polymer ?
#
loop_
_entity_poly.entity_id
_entity_poly.type
_entity_poly.pdbx_seq_one_letter_code
_entity_poly.pdbx_strand_id
1 'polypeptide(L)'
;MPSKYDTNQLDPDFPEKAKAAAATAQASAETGGETRPFANTENYEQETREFGPRDFGAYQAPQGAYAPAFYASSAPAAVEDVRNRRVDKVGLKENIVTAIPYIPWYFGLVVGIILLVLLPKSEAKSRFHAAQGLAAHLGILLVTTLLGVVGSITNAVRPAVGIFSAITTIILFVFVYKAWRGRPIHLEFLEGLTDWLEEKLTPDTFNKK
;
A
#
# COMPACT_ATOMS: atom_id res chain seq x y z
N MET A 1 -14.52 30.31 -30.63
CA MET A 1 -13.71 29.09 -30.43
C MET A 1 -14.59 28.06 -29.73
N PRO A 2 -14.97 26.95 -30.38
CA PRO A 2 -15.89 25.96 -29.82
C PRO A 2 -15.22 25.20 -28.65
N SER A 3 -15.96 25.07 -27.55
CA SER A 3 -15.46 24.43 -26.32
C SER A 3 -15.41 22.90 -26.50
N LYS A 4 -14.32 22.28 -26.06
CA LYS A 4 -13.99 20.86 -26.29
C LYS A 4 -14.85 19.87 -25.48
N TYR A 5 -15.85 20.35 -24.74
CA TYR A 5 -16.64 19.56 -23.80
C TYR A 5 -18.12 19.98 -23.76
N ASP A 6 -18.72 20.19 -24.93
CA ASP A 6 -20.18 20.26 -25.04
C ASP A 6 -20.74 18.83 -25.09
N THR A 7 -21.04 18.26 -23.92
CA THR A 7 -21.61 16.93 -23.76
C THR A 7 -23.13 16.99 -23.77
N ASN A 8 -23.70 17.60 -24.81
CA ASN A 8 -25.14 17.62 -25.01
C ASN A 8 -25.56 16.31 -25.71
N GLN A 9 -26.28 15.44 -24.99
CA GLN A 9 -26.66 14.10 -25.48
C GLN A 9 -27.74 14.13 -26.60
N LEU A 10 -28.31 15.31 -26.87
CA LEU A 10 -29.25 15.54 -27.96
C LEU A 10 -28.57 16.07 -29.23
N ASP A 11 -27.24 16.21 -29.24
CA ASP A 11 -26.49 16.56 -30.44
C ASP A 11 -26.55 15.39 -31.45
N PRO A 12 -27.15 15.57 -32.64
CA PRO A 12 -27.30 14.49 -33.63
C PRO A 12 -25.96 13.90 -34.10
N ASP A 13 -24.84 14.62 -33.91
CA ASP A 13 -23.50 14.18 -34.28
C ASP A 13 -22.74 13.43 -33.16
N PHE A 14 -23.35 13.25 -31.98
CA PHE A 14 -22.76 12.54 -30.85
C PHE A 14 -22.28 11.09 -31.16
N PRO A 15 -23.05 10.23 -31.87
CA PRO A 15 -22.63 8.84 -32.10
C PRO A 15 -21.40 8.72 -32.99
N GLU A 16 -21.15 9.68 -33.90
CA GLU A 16 -19.94 9.69 -34.72
C GLU A 16 -18.72 10.18 -33.93
N LYS A 17 -18.88 11.21 -33.09
CA LYS A 17 -17.80 11.71 -32.22
C LYS A 17 -17.36 10.65 -31.19
N ALA A 18 -18.30 9.89 -30.64
CA ALA A 18 -18.00 8.79 -29.71
C ALA A 18 -17.25 7.63 -30.40
N LYS A 19 -17.64 7.27 -31.63
CA LYS A 19 -16.93 6.26 -32.42
C LYS A 19 -15.51 6.71 -32.80
N ALA A 20 -15.31 7.98 -33.16
CA ALA A 20 -13.98 8.51 -33.47
C ALA A 20 -13.04 8.50 -32.26
N ALA A 21 -13.54 8.81 -31.06
CA ALA A 21 -12.77 8.73 -29.82
C ALA A 21 -12.39 7.28 -29.46
N ALA A 22 -13.30 6.32 -29.64
CA ALA A 22 -13.04 4.91 -29.41
C ALA A 22 -12.05 4.30 -30.42
N ALA A 23 -12.13 4.71 -31.70
CA ALA A 23 -11.20 4.26 -32.74
C ALA A 23 -9.77 4.79 -32.51
N THR A 24 -9.63 5.99 -31.92
CA THR A 24 -8.31 6.55 -31.58
C THR A 24 -7.66 5.82 -30.40
N ALA A 25 -8.46 5.28 -29.47
CA ALA A 25 -7.97 4.50 -28.33
C ALA A 25 -7.51 3.08 -28.71
N GLN A 26 -7.97 2.52 -29.84
CA GLN A 26 -7.58 1.18 -30.30
C GLN A 26 -6.33 1.15 -31.20
N ALA A 27 -5.86 2.30 -31.71
CA ALA A 27 -4.74 2.36 -32.65
C ALA A 27 -3.35 2.60 -32.01
N SER A 28 -3.19 2.45 -30.69
CA SER A 28 -1.92 2.73 -29.99
C SER A 28 -1.57 1.71 -28.91
N ALA A 29 -1.74 0.42 -29.19
CA ALA A 29 -1.25 -0.63 -28.31
C ALA A 29 -0.78 -1.86 -29.10
N GLU A 30 0.43 -1.78 -29.66
CA GLU A 30 1.37 -2.87 -30.00
C GLU A 30 2.60 -2.16 -30.63
N THR A 31 3.87 -2.28 -30.22
CA THR A 31 4.64 -3.32 -29.51
C THR A 31 5.97 -2.71 -29.00
N GLY A 32 6.57 -3.28 -27.94
CA GLY A 32 8.04 -3.28 -27.77
C GLY A 32 8.63 -2.78 -26.44
N GLY A 33 8.34 -3.45 -25.32
CA GLY A 33 9.07 -3.29 -24.06
C GLY A 33 8.73 -4.43 -23.09
N GLU A 34 9.60 -5.44 -23.04
CA GLU A 34 9.48 -6.75 -22.38
C GLU A 34 8.83 -6.76 -20.98
N THR A 35 7.61 -7.31 -20.89
CA THR A 35 7.10 -7.92 -19.67
C THR A 35 7.67 -9.33 -19.54
N ARG A 36 8.34 -9.60 -18.43
CA ARG A 36 8.89 -10.91 -18.10
C ARG A 36 7.78 -11.97 -18.07
N PRO A 37 8.06 -13.22 -18.52
CA PRO A 37 7.12 -14.31 -18.45
C PRO A 37 6.77 -14.61 -16.99
N PHE A 38 5.48 -14.57 -16.67
CA PHE A 38 4.97 -15.13 -15.42
C PHE A 38 5.32 -16.61 -15.39
N ALA A 39 6.16 -16.98 -14.42
CA ALA A 39 6.43 -18.36 -14.08
C ALA A 39 5.15 -18.98 -13.49
N ASN A 40 4.71 -20.09 -14.11
CA ASN A 40 3.74 -21.09 -13.63
C ASN A 40 2.51 -20.58 -12.87
N THR A 41 1.49 -20.20 -13.63
CA THR A 41 0.08 -20.34 -13.23
C THR A 41 -0.36 -21.80 -13.36
N GLU A 42 0.05 -22.65 -12.42
CA GLU A 42 -0.73 -23.86 -12.12
C GLU A 42 -1.63 -23.55 -10.92
N ASN A 43 -2.95 -23.57 -11.16
CA ASN A 43 -4.05 -23.61 -10.18
C ASN A 43 -4.55 -22.30 -9.53
N TYR A 44 -5.09 -21.36 -10.32
CA TYR A 44 -6.09 -20.39 -9.79
C TYR A 44 -7.33 -20.16 -10.66
N GLU A 45 -7.56 -20.94 -11.74
CA GLU A 45 -8.78 -20.83 -12.58
C GLU A 45 -9.86 -21.88 -12.26
N GLN A 46 -9.95 -22.37 -11.02
CA GLN A 46 -11.10 -23.17 -10.60
C GLN A 46 -12.05 -22.36 -9.71
N GLU A 47 -12.49 -21.19 -10.18
CA GLU A 47 -13.62 -20.52 -9.52
C GLU A 47 -14.47 -19.67 -10.47
N THR A 48 -14.85 -20.24 -11.62
CA THR A 48 -16.16 -19.97 -12.21
C THR A 48 -16.61 -21.19 -13.01
N ARG A 49 -16.92 -22.28 -12.30
CA ARG A 49 -17.55 -23.45 -12.94
C ARG A 49 -18.99 -23.05 -13.28
N GLU A 50 -19.22 -22.62 -14.52
CA GLU A 50 -20.58 -22.50 -15.05
C GLU A 50 -21.24 -23.88 -14.96
N PHE A 51 -22.31 -23.97 -14.16
CA PHE A 51 -23.12 -25.18 -14.04
C PHE A 51 -23.84 -25.42 -15.37
N GLY A 52 -23.56 -26.55 -16.02
CA GLY A 52 -24.23 -26.92 -17.25
C GLY A 52 -25.67 -27.36 -16.97
N PRO A 53 -26.58 -27.31 -17.96
CA PRO A 53 -27.97 -27.79 -17.80
C PRO A 53 -28.09 -29.25 -17.33
N ARG A 54 -27.04 -30.06 -17.48
CA ARG A 54 -26.97 -31.45 -16.98
C ARG A 54 -26.64 -31.59 -15.50
N ASP A 55 -26.08 -30.56 -14.86
CA ASP A 55 -25.71 -30.58 -13.44
C ASP A 55 -26.92 -30.31 -12.52
N PHE A 56 -28.04 -29.81 -13.07
CA PHE A 56 -29.29 -29.57 -12.34
C PHE A 56 -30.15 -30.84 -12.12
N GLY A 57 -29.81 -31.96 -12.74
CA GLY A 57 -30.58 -33.21 -12.65
C GLY A 57 -30.34 -34.04 -11.37
N ALA A 58 -29.31 -33.72 -10.58
CA ALA A 58 -28.91 -34.53 -9.42
C ALA A 58 -29.48 -34.03 -8.08
N TYR A 59 -30.25 -32.93 -8.07
CA TYR A 59 -30.87 -32.43 -6.85
C TYR A 59 -32.22 -33.13 -6.60
N GLN A 60 -32.16 -34.36 -6.10
CA GLN A 60 -33.32 -34.99 -5.49
C GLN A 60 -33.48 -34.40 -4.08
N ALA A 61 -34.44 -33.49 -3.92
CA ALA A 61 -34.79 -32.94 -2.62
C ALA A 61 -35.10 -34.09 -1.64
N PRO A 62 -34.52 -34.13 -0.43
CA PRO A 62 -34.89 -35.10 0.57
C PRO A 62 -36.38 -34.93 0.86
N GLN A 63 -37.19 -35.92 0.54
CA GLN A 63 -38.60 -35.97 0.94
C GLN A 63 -38.66 -36.24 2.44
N GLY A 64 -38.51 -35.18 3.22
CA GLY A 64 -38.63 -35.20 4.66
C GLY A 64 -38.58 -33.76 5.12
N ALA A 65 -39.68 -33.29 5.73
CA ALA A 65 -39.88 -31.92 6.17
C ALA A 65 -38.73 -31.42 7.08
N TYR A 66 -37.69 -30.86 6.47
CA TYR A 66 -36.73 -30.02 7.17
C TYR A 66 -37.30 -28.61 7.15
N ALA A 67 -37.90 -28.21 8.27
CA ALA A 67 -38.10 -26.80 8.56
C ALA A 67 -36.75 -26.09 8.39
N PRO A 68 -36.69 -24.92 7.73
CA PRO A 68 -35.44 -24.20 7.54
C PRO A 68 -34.83 -23.94 8.91
N ALA A 69 -33.63 -24.47 9.14
CA ALA A 69 -32.85 -24.12 10.31
C ALA A 69 -32.75 -22.60 10.33
N PHE A 70 -33.30 -21.97 11.37
CA PHE A 70 -33.12 -20.55 11.61
C PHE A 70 -31.62 -20.30 11.60
N TYR A 71 -31.14 -19.57 10.59
CA TYR A 71 -29.79 -19.01 10.60
C TYR A 71 -29.76 -18.10 11.82
N ALA A 72 -29.23 -18.61 12.93
CA ALA A 72 -28.82 -17.79 14.03
C ALA A 72 -27.76 -16.86 13.45
N SER A 73 -28.14 -15.59 13.23
CA SER A 73 -27.20 -14.52 12.96
C SER A 73 -26.17 -14.60 14.08
N SER A 74 -25.00 -15.16 13.78
CA SER A 74 -23.86 -15.07 14.68
C SER A 74 -23.65 -13.58 14.85
N ALA A 75 -23.97 -13.06 16.03
CA ALA A 75 -23.73 -11.67 16.36
C ALA A 75 -22.30 -11.34 15.89
N PRO A 76 -22.10 -10.28 15.08
CA PRO A 76 -20.77 -9.95 14.61
C PRO A 76 -19.88 -9.89 15.85
N ALA A 77 -18.82 -10.70 15.85
CA ALA A 77 -17.85 -10.72 16.93
C ALA A 77 -17.50 -9.28 17.25
N ALA A 78 -17.61 -8.90 18.53
CA ALA A 78 -17.37 -7.54 18.97
C ALA A 78 -16.07 -7.06 18.32
N VAL A 79 -16.17 -6.04 17.46
CA VAL A 79 -15.02 -5.48 16.75
C VAL A 79 -14.14 -4.89 17.83
N GLU A 80 -13.12 -5.64 18.27
CA GLU A 80 -12.09 -5.13 19.15
C GLU A 80 -11.56 -3.85 18.54
N ASP A 81 -11.39 -2.81 19.35
CA ASP A 81 -10.84 -1.55 18.89
C ASP A 81 -9.43 -1.80 18.38
N VAL A 82 -9.30 -1.89 17.05
CA VAL A 82 -8.07 -2.22 16.32
C VAL A 82 -6.90 -1.32 16.76
N ARG A 83 -7.18 -0.11 17.25
CA ARG A 83 -6.15 0.83 17.72
C ARG A 83 -5.55 0.46 19.07
N ASN A 84 -6.30 -0.26 19.90
CA ASN A 84 -5.88 -0.69 21.23
C ASN A 84 -5.32 -2.12 21.24
N ARG A 85 -5.38 -2.82 20.10
CA ARG A 85 -4.75 -4.13 19.92
C ARG A 85 -3.25 -4.02 20.15
N ARG A 86 -2.69 -5.01 20.86
CA ARG A 86 -1.23 -5.14 21.02
C ARG A 86 -0.66 -5.92 19.84
N VAL A 87 0.49 -5.47 19.36
CA VAL A 87 1.24 -6.12 18.27
C VAL A 87 2.02 -7.30 18.82
N ASP A 88 1.96 -8.43 18.12
CA ASP A 88 2.67 -9.64 18.51
C ASP A 88 4.19 -9.41 18.62
N LYS A 89 4.84 -10.10 19.57
CA LYS A 89 6.26 -9.99 19.94
C LYS A 89 6.73 -8.65 20.52
N VAL A 90 6.12 -7.53 20.14
CA VAL A 90 6.49 -6.20 20.64
C VAL A 90 5.71 -5.85 21.91
N GLY A 91 4.48 -6.33 22.05
CA GLY A 91 3.64 -6.12 23.25
C GLY A 91 3.14 -4.68 23.44
N LEU A 92 3.47 -3.78 22.51
CA LEU A 92 3.03 -2.39 22.43
C LEU A 92 1.72 -2.28 21.63
N LYS A 93 0.98 -1.20 21.87
CA LYS A 93 -0.22 -0.89 21.10
C LYS A 93 0.13 -0.61 19.64
N GLU A 94 -0.72 -1.06 18.72
CA GLU A 94 -0.53 -0.92 17.28
C GLU A 94 -0.29 0.54 16.87
N ASN A 95 -1.05 1.48 17.42
CA ASN A 95 -0.92 2.91 17.13
C ASN A 95 0.43 3.52 17.56
N ILE A 96 1.08 2.94 18.56
CA ILE A 96 2.41 3.37 19.02
C ILE A 96 3.47 2.75 18.09
N VAL A 97 3.34 1.45 17.79
CA VAL A 97 4.27 0.72 16.92
C VAL A 97 4.33 1.35 15.53
N THR A 98 3.20 1.76 14.96
CA THR A 98 3.17 2.41 13.65
C THR A 98 3.71 3.84 13.68
N ALA A 99 3.67 4.54 14.81
CA ALA A 99 4.08 5.94 14.90
C ALA A 99 5.58 6.13 15.19
N ILE A 100 6.18 5.25 16.01
CA ILE A 100 7.57 5.38 16.44
C ILE A 100 8.59 5.46 15.29
N PRO A 101 8.45 4.71 14.17
CA PRO A 101 9.38 4.79 13.04
C PRO A 101 9.52 6.19 12.42
N TYR A 102 8.57 7.09 12.68
CA TYR A 102 8.58 8.47 12.17
C TYR A 102 9.15 9.48 13.15
N ILE A 103 9.56 9.07 14.37
CA ILE A 103 10.15 9.99 15.34
C ILE A 103 11.41 10.61 14.72
N PRO A 104 11.56 11.95 14.72
CA PRO A 104 12.67 12.60 14.04
C PRO A 104 14.04 12.14 14.52
N TRP A 105 15.06 12.49 13.71
CA TRP A 105 16.46 12.16 13.93
C TRP A 105 16.74 10.65 13.86
N TYR A 106 17.84 10.21 14.47
CA TYR A 106 18.25 8.80 14.43
C TYR A 106 17.33 7.87 15.24
N PHE A 107 16.42 8.41 16.06
CA PHE A 107 15.48 7.60 16.84
C PHE A 107 14.52 6.82 15.95
N GLY A 108 13.83 7.49 15.03
CA GLY A 108 12.90 6.81 14.10
C GLY A 108 13.62 5.81 13.20
N LEU A 109 14.84 6.14 12.74
CA LEU A 109 15.66 5.24 11.94
C LEU A 109 16.02 3.95 12.70
N VAL A 110 16.60 4.08 13.89
CA VAL A 110 17.05 2.92 14.69
C VAL A 110 15.85 2.07 15.09
N VAL A 111 14.77 2.70 15.56
CA VAL A 111 13.59 1.94 15.94
C VAL A 111 12.90 1.31 14.73
N GLY A 112 12.86 1.97 13.57
CA GLY A 112 12.35 1.39 12.33
C GLY A 112 13.08 0.09 11.95
N ILE A 113 14.41 0.08 12.06
CA ILE A 113 15.23 -1.13 11.84
C ILE A 113 14.90 -2.22 12.86
N ILE A 114 14.90 -1.88 14.16
CA ILE A 114 14.59 -2.83 15.24
C ILE A 114 13.20 -3.44 15.03
N LEU A 115 12.21 -2.61 14.69
CA LEU A 115 10.84 -3.04 14.45
C LEU A 115 10.76 -3.98 13.24
N LEU A 116 11.41 -3.68 12.11
CA LEU A 116 11.41 -4.58 10.95
C LEU A 116 11.98 -5.98 11.26
N VAL A 117 13.00 -6.03 12.11
CA VAL A 117 13.62 -7.29 12.54
C VAL A 117 12.71 -8.07 13.50
N LEU A 118 12.04 -7.39 14.44
CA LEU A 118 11.23 -8.03 15.48
C LEU A 118 9.80 -8.36 15.05
N LEU A 119 9.21 -7.56 14.15
CA LEU A 119 7.81 -7.71 13.76
C LEU A 119 7.59 -8.97 12.90
N PRO A 120 6.64 -9.84 13.29
CA PRO A 120 6.29 -11.00 12.49
C PRO A 120 5.57 -10.60 11.19
N LYS A 121 5.63 -11.45 10.16
CA LYS A 121 4.97 -11.21 8.87
C LYS A 121 3.44 -11.11 8.96
N SER A 122 2.83 -11.66 10.01
CA SER A 122 1.40 -11.51 10.30
C SER A 122 0.99 -10.05 10.54
N GLU A 123 1.94 -9.18 10.90
CA GLU A 123 1.73 -7.76 11.24
C GLU A 123 2.06 -6.83 10.07
N ALA A 124 1.53 -7.13 8.87
CA ALA A 124 1.85 -6.44 7.63
C ALA A 124 1.74 -4.90 7.73
N LYS A 125 0.68 -4.40 8.39
CA LYS A 125 0.47 -2.96 8.57
C LYS A 125 1.57 -2.29 9.40
N SER A 126 1.96 -2.90 10.52
CA SER A 126 3.00 -2.35 11.39
C SER A 126 4.38 -2.43 10.73
N ARG A 127 4.64 -3.50 9.96
CA ARG A 127 5.86 -3.64 9.14
C ARG A 127 5.94 -2.60 8.04
N PHE A 128 4.84 -2.36 7.32
CA PHE A 128 4.77 -1.34 6.29
C PHE A 128 5.11 0.05 6.83
N HIS A 129 4.54 0.44 7.97
CA HIS A 129 4.89 1.71 8.61
C HIS A 129 6.35 1.76 9.09
N ALA A 130 6.91 0.65 9.59
CA ALA A 130 8.31 0.57 9.97
C ALA A 130 9.24 0.73 8.75
N ALA A 131 8.94 0.06 7.63
CA ALA A 131 9.68 0.19 6.38
C ALA A 131 9.54 1.59 5.78
N GLN A 132 8.34 2.15 5.76
CA GLN A 132 8.10 3.49 5.22
C GLN A 132 8.77 4.57 6.07
N GLY A 133 8.73 4.44 7.40
CA GLY A 133 9.45 5.33 8.31
C GLY A 133 10.97 5.24 8.11
N LEU A 134 11.50 4.02 7.98
CA LEU A 134 12.92 3.80 7.67
C LEU A 134 13.30 4.43 6.33
N ALA A 135 12.50 4.22 5.29
CA ALA A 135 12.69 4.77 3.96
C ALA A 135 12.72 6.30 3.98
N ALA A 136 11.81 6.93 4.74
CA ALA A 136 11.78 8.38 4.91
C ALA A 136 13.07 8.90 5.57
N HIS A 137 13.57 8.23 6.61
CA HIS A 137 14.82 8.61 7.27
C HIS A 137 16.04 8.45 6.36
N LEU A 138 16.10 7.37 5.58
CA LEU A 138 17.17 7.16 4.60
C LEU A 138 17.14 8.22 3.49
N GLY A 139 15.95 8.59 3.02
CA GLY A 139 15.78 9.69 2.05
C GLY A 139 16.27 11.03 2.60
N ILE A 140 15.90 11.35 3.85
CA ILE A 140 16.37 12.57 4.53
C ILE A 140 17.90 12.56 4.67
N LEU A 141 18.47 11.45 5.15
CA LEU A 141 19.93 11.32 5.27
C LEU A 141 20.66 11.50 3.95
N LEU A 142 20.14 10.91 2.86
CA LEU A 142 20.71 11.06 1.54
C LEU A 142 20.73 12.53 1.10
N VAL A 143 19.58 13.22 1.18
CA VAL A 143 19.48 14.63 0.77
C VAL A 143 20.33 15.53 1.66
N THR A 144 20.32 15.33 2.98
CA THR A 144 21.16 16.10 3.91
C THR A 144 22.65 15.88 3.62
N THR A 145 23.06 14.66 3.30
CA THR A 145 24.45 14.35 2.93
C THR A 145 24.84 15.06 1.64
N LEU A 146 24.00 15.02 0.61
CA LEU A 146 24.24 15.71 -0.67
C LEU A 146 24.35 17.23 -0.46
N LEU A 147 23.43 17.84 0.29
CA LEU A 147 23.50 19.26 0.61
C LEU A 147 24.73 19.61 1.46
N GLY A 148 25.16 18.72 2.35
CA GLY A 148 26.39 18.88 3.14
C GLY A 148 27.64 18.89 2.28
N VAL A 149 27.75 17.97 1.30
CA VAL A 149 28.86 17.95 0.34
C VAL A 149 28.88 19.22 -0.51
N VAL A 150 27.74 19.64 -1.08
CA VAL A 150 27.66 20.88 -1.88
C VAL A 150 27.95 22.11 -1.00
N GLY A 151 27.48 22.12 0.24
CA GLY A 151 27.74 23.18 1.22
C GLY A 151 29.19 23.26 1.69
N SER A 152 29.96 22.18 1.55
CA SER A 152 31.41 22.20 1.82
C SER A 152 32.18 22.96 0.72
N ILE A 153 31.66 22.95 -0.51
CA ILE A 153 32.24 23.63 -1.67
C ILE A 153 31.76 25.09 -1.73
N THR A 154 30.49 25.34 -1.37
CA THR A 154 29.85 26.66 -1.51
C THR A 154 29.18 27.11 -0.21
N ASN A 155 29.58 28.28 0.31
CA ASN A 155 28.99 28.82 1.55
C ASN A 155 27.51 29.23 1.41
N ALA A 156 27.00 29.37 0.18
CA ALA A 156 25.62 29.76 -0.11
C ALA A 156 24.57 28.71 0.30
N VAL A 157 24.96 27.44 0.48
CA VAL A 157 24.03 26.33 0.73
C VAL A 157 23.76 26.07 2.21
N ARG A 158 24.55 26.66 3.12
CA ARG A 158 24.36 26.53 4.57
C ARG A 158 22.94 26.85 5.06
N PRO A 159 22.29 27.97 4.66
CA PRO A 159 20.90 28.23 5.08
C PRO A 159 19.91 27.20 4.52
N ALA A 160 20.15 26.66 3.33
CA ALA A 160 19.28 25.66 2.72
C ALA A 160 19.26 24.34 3.52
N VAL A 161 20.41 23.92 4.08
CA VAL A 161 20.49 22.75 4.98
C VAL A 161 19.61 22.95 6.21
N GLY A 162 19.69 24.13 6.84
CA GLY A 162 18.88 24.47 8.01
C GLY A 162 17.38 24.45 7.72
N ILE A 163 16.96 25.08 6.61
CA ILE A 163 15.57 25.11 6.18
C ILE A 163 15.07 23.69 5.85
N PHE A 164 15.85 22.90 5.11
CA PHE A 164 15.51 21.52 4.79
C PHE A 164 15.34 20.67 6.06
N SER A 165 16.26 20.81 7.02
CA SER A 165 16.18 20.10 8.30
C SER A 165 14.93 20.50 9.10
N ALA A 166 14.55 21.78 9.10
CA ALA A 166 13.35 22.24 9.78
C ALA A 166 12.08 21.68 9.13
N ILE A 167 11.98 21.73 7.80
CA ILE A 167 10.84 21.22 7.04
C ILE A 167 10.68 19.71 7.25
N THR A 168 11.76 18.94 7.10
CA THR A 168 11.70 17.48 7.27
C THR A 168 11.32 17.09 8.69
N THR A 169 11.82 17.80 9.70
CA THR A 169 11.44 17.60 11.10
C THR A 169 9.94 17.82 11.31
N ILE A 170 9.38 18.91 10.76
CA ILE A 170 7.93 19.20 10.84
C ILE A 170 7.12 18.09 10.15
N ILE A 171 7.53 17.68 8.95
CA ILE A 171 6.86 16.61 8.19
C ILE A 171 6.87 15.30 8.99
N LEU A 172 7.99 14.94 9.60
CA LEU A 172 8.09 13.74 10.45
C LEU A 172 7.16 13.82 11.66
N PHE A 173 7.05 14.96 12.33
CA PHE A 173 6.06 15.13 13.40
C PHE A 173 4.61 14.98 12.91
N VAL A 174 4.29 15.50 11.72
CA VAL A 174 2.98 15.28 11.09
C VAL A 174 2.73 13.80 10.83
N PHE A 175 3.74 13.06 10.36
CA PHE A 175 3.65 11.62 10.15
C PHE A 175 3.47 10.84 11.46
N VAL A 176 4.23 11.17 12.51
CA VAL A 176 4.03 10.60 13.86
C VAL A 176 2.59 10.80 14.30
N TYR A 177 2.07 12.03 14.22
CA TYR A 177 0.70 12.33 14.64
C TYR A 177 -0.34 11.59 13.79
N LYS A 178 -0.14 11.54 12.47
CA LYS A 178 -1.06 10.89 11.54
C LYS A 178 -1.07 9.37 11.73
N ALA A 179 0.10 8.74 11.87
CA ALA A 179 0.26 7.31 12.16
C ALA A 179 -0.33 6.95 13.53
N TRP A 180 -0.11 7.79 14.56
CA TRP A 180 -0.66 7.57 15.89
C TRP A 180 -2.19 7.63 15.94
N ARG A 181 -2.80 8.44 15.06
CA ARG A 181 -4.27 8.47 14.87
C ARG A 181 -4.79 7.34 13.97
N GLY A 182 -3.91 6.48 13.46
CA GLY A 182 -4.24 5.38 12.55
C GLY A 182 -4.71 5.86 11.18
N ARG A 183 -4.32 7.07 10.75
CA ARG A 183 -4.64 7.58 9.40
C ARG A 183 -3.58 7.11 8.40
N PRO A 184 -3.97 6.69 7.19
CA PRO A 184 -3.03 6.18 6.19
C PRO A 184 -2.08 7.27 5.71
N ILE A 185 -0.78 6.98 5.69
CA ILE A 185 0.26 7.85 5.15
C ILE A 185 0.62 7.30 3.78
N HIS A 186 0.04 7.87 2.73
CA HIS A 186 0.39 7.49 1.35
C HIS A 186 1.47 8.44 0.86
N LEU A 187 2.58 7.85 0.46
CA LEU A 187 3.71 8.56 -0.13
C LEU A 187 4.13 7.72 -1.34
N GLU A 188 3.54 8.01 -2.49
CA GLU A 188 3.69 7.23 -3.73
C GLU A 188 5.17 6.98 -4.08
N PHE A 189 6.03 7.99 -3.87
CA PHE A 189 7.46 7.86 -4.14
C PHE A 189 8.21 6.96 -3.14
N LEU A 190 7.65 6.76 -1.95
CA LEU A 190 8.23 5.92 -0.89
C LEU A 190 7.72 4.49 -0.95
N GLU A 191 6.59 4.20 -1.59
CA GLU A 191 6.03 2.84 -1.68
C GLU A 191 7.01 1.88 -2.35
N GLY A 192 7.55 2.23 -3.53
CA GLY A 192 8.55 1.39 -4.20
C GLY A 192 9.83 1.18 -3.38
N LEU A 193 10.28 2.18 -2.62
CA LEU A 193 11.45 2.05 -1.73
C LEU A 193 11.14 1.22 -0.49
N THR A 194 9.91 1.35 0.03
CA THR A 194 9.39 0.62 1.19
C THR A 194 9.29 -0.87 0.86
N ASP A 195 8.70 -1.20 -0.28
CA ASP A 195 8.56 -2.58 -0.75
C ASP A 195 9.93 -3.23 -0.97
N TRP A 196 10.87 -2.51 -1.60
CA TRP A 196 12.24 -2.98 -1.77
C TRP A 196 12.96 -3.21 -0.43
N LEU A 197 12.80 -2.30 0.54
CA LEU A 197 13.37 -2.45 1.89
C LEU A 197 12.76 -3.63 2.64
N GLU A 198 11.45 -3.82 2.55
CA GLU A 198 10.77 -4.96 3.17
C GLU A 198 11.27 -6.27 2.57
N GLU A 199 11.40 -6.37 1.25
CA GLU A 199 11.93 -7.56 0.58
C GLU A 199 13.34 -7.92 1.07
N LYS A 200 14.24 -6.94 1.18
CA LYS A 200 15.65 -7.19 1.54
C LYS A 200 15.89 -7.42 3.03
N LEU A 201 15.12 -6.77 3.91
CA LEU A 201 15.31 -6.83 5.36
C LEU A 201 14.42 -7.88 6.04
N THR A 202 13.63 -8.65 5.29
CA THR A 202 12.79 -9.71 5.86
C THR A 202 13.64 -10.84 6.46
N PRO A 203 13.32 -11.31 7.69
CA PRO A 203 14.14 -12.25 8.45
C PRO A 203 14.45 -13.62 7.81
N ASP A 204 13.81 -14.00 6.70
CA ASP A 204 14.14 -15.23 5.97
C ASP A 204 15.57 -15.23 5.42
N THR A 205 16.15 -14.05 5.17
CA THR A 205 17.57 -13.92 4.80
C THR A 205 18.51 -14.31 5.95
N PHE A 206 18.08 -14.14 7.20
CA PHE A 206 18.88 -14.45 8.39
C PHE A 206 18.64 -15.86 8.95
N ASN A 207 17.50 -16.49 8.60
CA ASN A 207 17.12 -17.82 9.08
C ASN A 207 17.47 -18.97 8.10
N LYS A 208 18.16 -18.68 6.99
CA LYS A 208 18.85 -19.71 6.19
C LYS A 208 20.16 -20.11 6.89
N LYS A 209 20.06 -20.92 7.95
CA LYS A 209 21.17 -21.70 8.48
C LYS A 209 20.68 -23.08 8.91
#